data_AF-A0A151UCG4-F1
#
_entry.id   AF-A0A151UCG4-F1
#
_cell.length_a   1.000
_cell.length_b   1.000
_cell.length_c   1.000
_cell.angle_alpha   90.00
_cell.angle_beta   90.00
_cell.angle_gamma   90.00
#
_symmetry.space_group_name_H-M   'P 1'
#
loop_
_entity.id
_entity.type
_entity.pdbx_description
1 polymer ?
#
loop_
_entity_poly.entity_id
_entity_poly.type
_entity_poly.pdbx_seq_one_letter_code
_entity_poly.pdbx_strand_id
1 'polypeptide(L)' 'KEHWVSFGCSIMSNAWMNKKQRCIINFLVNSFVRTMFIKSVDGSNFVKTGEKLFELLDSIVEDIREEKVV' A
#
# COMPACT_ATOMS: atom_id res chain seq x y z
N LYS A 1 -10.27 6.49 9.91
CA LYS A 1 -9.48 7.54 9.22
C LYS A 1 -9.19 8.74 10.13
N GLU A 2 -10.06 9.10 11.08
CA GLU A 2 -9.83 10.24 12.00
C GLU A 2 -8.49 10.20 12.77
N HIS A 3 -8.03 9.04 13.22
CA HIS A 3 -6.74 8.95 13.92
C HIS A 3 -5.50 9.15 13.04
N TRP A 4 -5.61 9.01 11.71
CA TRP A 4 -4.54 9.38 10.79
C TRP A 4 -4.25 10.89 10.89
N VAL A 5 -5.28 11.68 11.22
CA VAL A 5 -5.22 13.13 11.23
C VAL A 5 -4.28 13.66 12.31
N SER A 6 -4.20 12.98 13.46
CA SER A 6 -3.44 13.45 14.64
C SER A 6 -1.99 13.01 14.68
N PHE A 7 -1.67 11.78 14.24
CA PHE A 7 -0.33 11.20 14.42
C PHE A 7 0.31 10.72 13.11
N GLY A 8 -0.37 10.89 11.98
CA GLY A 8 0.03 10.30 10.71
C GLY A 8 -0.17 8.77 10.67
N CYS A 9 0.28 8.16 9.59
CA CYS A 9 0.22 6.73 9.35
C CYS A 9 1.33 6.30 8.38
N SER A 10 1.71 5.04 8.41
CA SER A 10 2.65 4.47 7.45
C SER A 10 1.93 3.49 6.52
N ILE A 11 2.37 3.46 5.26
CA ILE A 11 1.88 2.51 4.27
C ILE A 11 2.78 1.28 4.31
N MET A 12 2.19 0.11 4.51
CA MET A 12 2.87 -1.18 4.46
C MET A 12 2.39 -1.96 3.25
N SER A 13 3.32 -2.53 2.50
CA SER A 13 3.02 -3.46 1.42
C SER A 13 3.61 -4.84 1.72
N ASN A 14 2.83 -5.90 1.53
CA ASN A 14 3.34 -7.26 1.52
C ASN A 14 3.06 -7.90 0.16
N ALA A 15 4.11 -8.29 -0.54
CA ALA A 15 4.03 -8.99 -1.82
C ALA A 15 4.32 -10.48 -1.61
N TRP A 16 3.44 -11.34 -2.10
CA TRP A 16 3.71 -12.77 -2.15
C TRP A 16 3.57 -13.28 -3.57
N MET A 17 4.42 -14.24 -3.93
CA MET A 17 4.45 -14.82 -5.26
C MET A 17 4.33 -16.34 -5.14
N ASN A 18 3.43 -16.93 -5.94
CA ASN A 18 3.27 -18.37 -5.96
C ASN A 18 4.21 -19.04 -6.99
N LYS A 19 4.26 -20.37 -6.98
CA LYS A 19 5.08 -21.17 -7.91
C LYS A 19 4.70 -20.98 -9.40
N LYS A 20 3.51 -20.43 -9.68
CA LYS A 20 3.03 -20.11 -11.04
C LYS A 20 3.36 -18.66 -11.45
N GLN A 21 4.28 -18.00 -10.75
CA GLN A 21 4.68 -16.61 -11.00
C GLN A 21 3.52 -15.61 -10.89
N ARG A 22 2.43 -15.99 -10.19
CA ARG A 22 1.38 -15.02 -9.85
C ARG A 22 1.79 -14.29 -8.60
N CYS A 23 1.83 -12.97 -8.66
CA CYS A 23 2.12 -12.13 -7.52
C CYS A 23 0.86 -11.40 -7.08
N ILE A 24 0.66 -11.31 -5.78
CA ILE A 24 -0.37 -10.47 -5.17
C ILE A 24 0.31 -9.55 -4.18
N ILE A 25 -0.01 -8.26 -4.25
CA ILE A 25 0.50 -7.24 -3.34
C ILE A 25 -0.65 -6.73 -2.50
N ASN A 26 -0.51 -6.85 -1.18
CA ASN A 26 -1.47 -6.34 -0.21
C ASN A 26 -0.95 -5.03 0.35
N PHE A 27 -1.79 -3.98 0.29
CA PHE A 27 -1.51 -2.69 0.90
C PHE A 27 -2.32 -2.52 2.17
N LEU A 28 -1.62 -2.10 3.21
CA LEU A 28 -2.16 -1.84 4.52
C LEU A 28 -1.70 -0.46 4.97
N VAL A 29 -2.53 0.19 5.78
CA VAL A 29 -2.14 1.41 6.50
C VAL A 29 -1.99 1.05 7.96
N ASN A 30 -0.81 1.33 8.50
CA ASN A 30 -0.55 1.25 9.92
C ASN A 30 -0.70 2.63 10.56
N SER A 31 -1.46 2.71 11.64
CA SER A 31 -1.60 3.91 12.44
C SER A 31 -1.38 3.56 13.90
N PHE A 32 -1.26 4.57 14.77
CA PHE A 32 -1.13 4.36 16.21
C PHE A 32 -2.23 3.46 16.80
N VAL A 33 -3.44 3.50 16.23
CA VAL A 33 -4.60 2.80 16.78
C VAL A 33 -4.78 1.40 16.17
N ARG A 34 -4.62 1.26 14.85
CA ARG A 34 -4.73 -0.05 14.20
C ARG A 34 -4.07 -0.11 12.83
N THR A 35 -3.84 -1.33 12.37
CA THR A 35 -3.60 -1.68 10.97
C THR A 35 -4.91 -1.89 10.22
N MET A 36 -5.06 -1.26 9.07
CA MET A 36 -6.22 -1.43 8.19
C MET A 36 -5.78 -1.93 6.82
N PHE A 37 -6.51 -2.90 6.29
CA PHE A 37 -6.37 -3.31 4.90
C PHE A 37 -6.94 -2.23 3.99
N ILE A 38 -6.20 -1.85 2.95
CA ILE A 38 -6.64 -0.87 1.94
C ILE A 38 -7.12 -1.60 0.69
N LYS A 39 -6.20 -2.31 0.01
CA LYS A 39 -6.49 -3.05 -1.21
C LYS A 39 -5.48 -4.16 -1.45
N SER A 40 -5.88 -5.12 -2.27
CA SER A 40 -5.03 -6.18 -2.82
C SER A 40 -5.00 -6.03 -4.33
N VAL A 41 -3.83 -6.11 -4.94
CA VAL A 41 -3.65 -5.98 -6.38
C VAL A 41 -2.94 -7.20 -6.95
N ASP A 42 -3.29 -7.56 -8.18
CA ASP A 42 -2.51 -8.53 -8.95
C ASP A 42 -1.19 -7.89 -9.37
N GLY A 43 -0.10 -8.30 -8.72
CA GLY A 43 1.25 -7.83 -8.97
C GLY A 43 1.98 -8.60 -10.07
N SER A 44 1.37 -9.61 -10.70
CA SER A 44 2.04 -10.51 -11.67
C SER A 44 2.68 -9.75 -12.84
N ASN A 45 2.11 -8.58 -13.19
CA ASN A 45 2.61 -7.66 -14.21
C ASN A 45 3.31 -6.40 -13.64
N PHE A 46 3.27 -6.17 -12.32
CA PHE A 46 3.78 -4.96 -11.67
C PHE A 46 5.18 -5.13 -11.10
N VAL A 47 5.50 -6.31 -10.55
CA VAL A 47 6.82 -6.58 -9.92
C VAL A 47 8.00 -6.44 -10.90
N LYS A 48 7.72 -6.42 -12.21
CA LYS A 48 8.74 -6.32 -13.27
C LYS A 48 9.22 -4.89 -13.55
N THR A 49 8.50 -3.85 -13.08
CA THR A 49 8.82 -2.44 -13.34
C THR A 49 8.56 -1.60 -12.09
N GLY A 50 9.59 -0.95 -11.55
CA GLY A 50 9.46 -0.08 -10.38
C GLY A 50 8.46 1.07 -10.57
N GLU A 51 8.30 1.55 -11.81
CA GLU A 51 7.38 2.64 -12.19
C GLU A 51 5.92 2.34 -11.84
N LYS A 52 5.41 1.16 -12.21
CA LYS A 52 4.01 0.81 -11.94
C LYS A 52 3.73 0.61 -10.45
N LEU A 53 4.72 0.15 -9.68
CA LEU A 53 4.60 0.07 -8.23
C LEU A 53 4.56 1.47 -7.62
N PHE A 54 5.38 2.38 -8.15
CA PHE A 54 5.38 3.79 -7.74
C PHE A 54 4.03 4.44 -8.01
N GLU A 55 3.49 4.36 -9.24
CA GLU A 55 2.16 4.89 -9.58
C GLU A 55 1.06 4.36 -8.64
N LEU A 56 1.16 3.09 -8.26
CA LEU A 56 0.19 2.48 -7.36
C LEU A 56 0.33 3.01 -5.92
N LEU A 57 1.56 3.19 -5.44
CA LEU A 57 1.85 3.80 -4.15
C LEU A 57 1.38 5.26 -4.12
N ASP A 58 1.65 6.01 -5.18
CA ASP A 58 1.28 7.41 -5.35
C ASP A 58 -0.25 7.59 -5.24
N SER A 59 -1.01 6.77 -5.99
CA SER A 59 -2.47 6.73 -5.86
C SER A 59 -2.96 6.41 -4.43
N ILE A 60 -2.27 5.55 -3.68
CA ILE A 60 -2.64 5.23 -2.29
C ILE A 60 -2.31 6.41 -1.37
N VAL A 61 -1.18 7.09 -1.60
CA VAL A 61 -0.79 8.28 -0.86
C VAL A 61 -1.80 9.41 -1.12
N GLU A 62 -2.23 9.65 -2.35
CA GLU A 62 -3.28 10.63 -2.68
C GLU A 62 -4.60 10.33 -1.94
N ASP A 63 -5.01 9.05 -1.88
CA ASP A 63 -6.23 8.61 -1.17
C ASP A 63 -6.17 8.85 0.36
N ILE A 64 -4.96 8.77 0.93
CA ILE A 64 -4.68 8.97 2.37
C ILE A 64 -4.37 10.44 2.69
N ARG A 65 -3.89 11.16 1.67
CA ARG A 65 -3.23 12.47 1.67
C ARG A 65 -1.79 12.44 2.16
N GLU A 66 -0.90 13.09 1.41
CA GLU A 66 0.54 13.17 1.70
C GLU A 66 0.84 13.69 3.10
N GLU A 67 0.10 14.69 3.59
CA GLU A 67 0.32 15.25 4.93
C GLU A 67 0.03 14.28 6.08
N LYS A 68 -0.53 13.10 5.77
CA LYS A 68 -0.87 12.04 6.73
C LYS A 68 0.05 10.85 6.64
N VAL A 69 0.96 10.78 5.67
CA VAL A 69 1.90 9.67 5.50
C VAL A 69 3.26 10.05 6.12
N VAL A 70 3.86 9.16 6.91
CA VAL A 70 5.13 9.37 7.65
C VAL A 70 6.15 8.30 7.32
#